data_AF-A0A658KA04-F1
#
_entry.id   AF-A0A658KA04-F1
#
_cell.length_a   1.000
_cell.length_b   1.000
_cell.length_c   1.000
_cell.angle_alpha   90.00
_cell.angle_beta   90.00
_cell.angle_gamma   90.00
#
_symmetry.space_group_name_H-M   'P 1'
#
loop_
_entity.id
_entity.type
_entity.pdbx_description
1 polymer ?
#
loop_
_entity_poly.entity_id
_entity_poly.type
_entity_poly.pdbx_seq_one_letter_code
_entity_poly.pdbx_strand_id
1 'polypeptide(L)' 'MLGGIVFLFHQLGAFLGGWLGGLVYDRTGNYDLVWQVSILLSLLAAALNWPVRERPVARLQAQGSLA' A
#
# COMPACT_ATOMS: atom_id res chain seq x y z
N MET A 1 8.90 15.01 -1.46
CA MET A 1 7.60 14.91 -2.14
C MET A 1 7.10 13.47 -2.23
N LEU A 2 7.92 12.49 -2.64
CA LEU A 2 7.53 11.07 -2.73
C LEU A 2 6.83 10.52 -1.47
N GLY A 3 7.42 10.71 -0.28
CA GLY A 3 6.83 10.21 0.97
C GLY A 3 5.44 10.80 1.29
N GLY A 4 5.22 12.08 0.99
CA GLY A 4 3.90 12.71 1.20
C GLY A 4 2.84 12.17 0.24
N ILE A 5 3.21 11.91 -1.02
CA ILE A 5 2.31 11.29 -2.01
C ILE A 5 1.98 9.85 -1.60
N VAL A 6 2.99 9.07 -1.20
CA VAL A 6 2.79 7.69 -0.69
C VAL A 6 1.84 7.70 0.51
N PHE A 7 2.06 8.61 1.47
CA PHE A 7 1.22 8.72 2.64
C PHE A 7 -0.22 9.11 2.31
N LEU A 8 -0.44 10.05 1.38
CA LEU A 8 -1.79 10.41 0.92
C LEU A 8 -2.56 9.19 0.38
N PHE A 9 -1.92 8.40 -0.50
CA PHE A 9 -2.56 7.19 -1.04
C PHE A 9 -2.78 6.12 0.03
N HIS A 10 -1.90 6.04 1.04
CA HIS A 10 -2.12 5.17 2.19
C HIS A 10 -3.38 5.58 2.98
N GLN A 11 -3.55 6.88 3.27
CA GLN A 11 -4.74 7.39 3.97
C GLN A 11 -6.03 7.16 3.17
N LEU A 12 -5.99 7.37 1.84
CA LEU A 12 -7.11 7.06 0.96
C LEU A 12 -7.45 5.58 0.98
N GLY A 13 -6.43 4.71 0.93
CA GLY A 13 -6.62 3.25 1.05
C GLY A 13 -7.26 2.85 2.38
N ALA A 14 -6.79 3.41 3.51
CA ALA A 14 -7.36 3.14 4.83
C ALA A 14 -8.82 3.60 4.94
N PHE A 15 -9.13 4.80 4.43
CA PHE A 15 -10.49 5.31 4.38
C PHE A 15 -11.40 4.42 3.54
N LEU A 16 -11.00 4.10 2.30
CA LEU A 16 -11.79 3.27 1.40
C LEU A 16 -11.97 1.85 1.94
N GLY A 17 -10.94 1.27 2.55
CA GLY A 17 -11.02 -0.06 3.17
C GLY A 17 -12.08 -0.13 4.27
N GLY A 18 -12.08 0.84 5.18
CA GLY A 18 -13.08 0.91 6.25
C GLY A 18 -14.49 1.25 5.73
N TRP A 19 -14.60 2.27 4.88
CA TRP A 19 -15.89 2.75 4.37
C TRP A 19 -16.58 1.73 3.45
N LEU A 20 -15.85 1.15 2.48
CA LEU A 20 -16.41 0.11 1.62
C LEU A 20 -16.68 -1.17 2.40
N GLY A 21 -15.85 -1.49 3.40
CA GLY A 21 -16.08 -2.63 4.29
C GLY A 21 -17.41 -2.53 5.03
N GLY A 22 -17.68 -1.39 5.67
CA GLY A 22 -18.97 -1.13 6.31
C GLY A 22 -20.13 -1.15 5.31
N LEU A 23 -19.96 -0.49 4.16
CA LEU A 23 -20.99 -0.42 3.13
C LEU A 23 -21.35 -1.80 2.54
N VAL A 24 -20.38 -2.68 2.33
CA VAL A 24 -20.63 -4.05 1.86
C VAL A 24 -21.34 -4.85 2.94
N TYR A 25 -20.92 -4.73 4.20
CA TYR A 25 -21.56 -5.39 5.32
C TYR A 25 -23.02 -4.95 5.49
N ASP A 26 -23.29 -3.64 5.43
CA ASP A 26 -24.65 -3.10 5.53
C ASP A 26 -25.60 -3.67 4.45
N ARG A 27 -25.06 -4.01 3.27
CA ARG A 27 -25.85 -4.55 2.15
C ARG A 27 -25.94 -6.08 2.12
N THR A 28 -24.94 -6.78 2.62
CA THR A 28 -24.79 -8.24 2.43
C THR A 28 -24.84 -9.03 3.73
N GLY A 29 -24.66 -8.35 4.88
CA GLY A 29 -24.56 -8.97 6.20
C GLY A 29 -23.29 -9.79 6.44
N ASN A 30 -22.31 -9.75 5.54
CA ASN A 30 -21.05 -10.49 5.68
C ASN A 30 -19.85 -9.72 5.11
N TYR A 31 -18.65 -10.26 5.36
CA TYR A 31 -17.37 -9.67 4.93
C TYR A 31 -16.63 -10.50 3.88
N ASP A 32 -17.23 -11.57 3.33
CA ASP A 32 -16.51 -12.51 2.46
C ASP A 32 -15.92 -11.81 1.23
N LEU A 33 -16.72 -10.93 0.60
CA LEU A 33 -16.27 -10.13 -0.52
C LEU A 33 -15.12 -9.18 -0.14
N VAL A 34 -15.21 -8.54 1.03
CA VAL A 34 -14.16 -7.63 1.54
C VAL A 34 -12.87 -8.40 1.74
N TRP A 35 -12.94 -9.58 2.36
CA TRP A 35 -11.79 -10.46 2.56
C TRP A 35 -11.15 -10.89 1.24
N GLN A 36 -11.95 -11.32 0.26
CA GLN A 36 -11.42 -11.71 -1.05
C GLN A 36 -10.68 -10.57 -1.74
N VAL A 37 -11.24 -9.35 -1.70
CA VAL A 37 -10.60 -8.15 -2.27
C VAL A 37 -9.31 -7.82 -1.52
N SER A 38 -9.32 -7.86 -0.18
CA SER A 38 -8.13 -7.61 0.64
C SER A 38 -7.01 -8.61 0.35
N ILE A 39 -7.33 -9.89 0.19
CA ILE A 39 -6.37 -10.92 -0.20
C ILE A 39 -5.78 -10.61 -1.57
N LEU A 40 -6.61 -10.34 -2.57
CA LEU A 40 -6.16 -10.03 -3.93
C LEU A 40 -5.23 -8.80 -3.96
N LEU A 41 -5.59 -7.72 -3.27
CA LEU A 41 -4.79 -6.51 -3.17
C LEU A 41 -3.45 -6.77 -2.47
N SER A 42 -3.44 -7.64 -1.44
CA SER A 42 -2.22 -8.00 -0.72
C SER A 42 -1.25 -8.79 -1.59
N LEU A 43 -1.78 -9.74 -2.39
CA LEU A 43 -0.98 -10.49 -3.37
C LEU A 43 -0.43 -9.58 -4.46
N LEU A 44 -1.25 -8.66 -4.98
CA LEU A 44 -0.79 -7.66 -5.96
C LEU A 44 0.30 -6.76 -5.37
N ALA A 45 0.14 -6.28 -4.14
CA ALA A 45 1.15 -5.48 -3.46
C ALA A 45 2.46 -6.27 -3.31
N ALA A 46 2.40 -7.53 -2.88
CA ALA A 46 3.58 -8.38 -2.78
C ALA A 46 4.26 -8.57 -4.15
N ALA A 47 3.50 -8.86 -5.20
CA ALA A 47 4.03 -9.04 -6.55
C ALA A 47 4.69 -7.77 -7.12
N LEU A 48 4.08 -6.60 -6.89
CA LEU A 48 4.62 -5.31 -7.34
C LEU A 48 5.88 -4.90 -6.57
N ASN A 49 5.97 -5.27 -5.29
CA ASN A 49 7.14 -4.99 -4.45
C ASN A 49 8.29 -6.00 -4.68
N TRP A 50 7.99 -7.23 -5.11
CA TRP A 50 8.98 -8.28 -5.33
C TRP A 50 10.19 -7.88 -6.21
N PRO A 51 10.03 -7.19 -7.37
CA PRO A 51 11.16 -6.80 -8.21
C PRO A 51 11.87 -5.51 -7.73
N VAL A 52 11.39 -4.84 -6.68
CA VAL A 52 11.96 -3.57 -6.21
C VAL A 52 13.34 -3.82 -5.61
N ARG A 53 14.36 -3.14 -6.16
CA ARG A 53 15.72 -3.16 -5.64
C ARG A 53 16.02 -1.86 -4.93
N GLU A 54 16.20 -1.92 -3.63
CA GLU A 54 16.60 -0.77 -2.83
C GLU A 54 18.04 -0.38 -3.18
N ARG A 55 18.20 0.77 -3.84
CA ARG A 55 19.50 1.40 -4.07
C ARG A 55 19.51 2.75 -3.37
N PRO A 56 20.60 3.11 -2.68
CA PRO A 56 20.66 4.41 -2.05
C PRO A 56 20.50 5.49 -3.13
N VAL A 57 19.76 6.54 -2.81
CA VAL A 57 19.68 7.71 -3.69
C VAL A 57 21.09 8.32 -3.84
N ALA A 58 21.38 8.92 -5.00
CA ALA A 58 22.73 9.40 -5.35
C ALA A 58 23.42 10.23 -4.24
N ARG A 59 22.67 11.03 -3.48
CA ARG A 59 23.16 11.79 -2.33
C ARG A 59 23.74 10.89 -1.23
N LEU A 60 23.05 9.80 -0.87
CA LEU A 60 23.49 8.87 0.17
C LEU A 60 24.68 8.02 -0.32
N GLN A 61 24.74 7.73 -1.63
CA GLN A 61 25.90 7.08 -2.23
C GLN A 61 27.17 7.95 -2.11
N ALA A 62 27.05 9.25 -2.41
CA ALA A 62 28.17 10.19 -2.32
C ALA A 62 28.67 10.44 -0.88
N GLN A 63 27.80 10.34 0.13
CA GLN A 63 28.20 10.44 1.53
C GLN A 63 28.96 9.20 2.02
N GLY A 64 28.57 8.01 1.57
CA GLY A 64 29.27 6.77 1.91
C GLY A 64 30.65 6.62 1.25
N SER A 65 30.94 7.36 0.17
CA SER A 65 32.26 7.37 -0.48
C SER A 65 33.26 8.36 0.14
N LEU A 66 32.79 9.26 1.02
CA LEU A 66 33.62 10.26 1.70
C LEU A 66 34.01 9.83 3.13
N ALA A 67 33.52 8.68 3.59
CA ALA A 67 33.87 8.04 4.86
C ALA A 67 34.75 6.83 4.61
#